data_AF-A0A377UQM6-F1
#
_entry.id   AF-A0A377UQM6-F1
#
_cell.length_a   1.000
_cell.length_b   1.000
_cell.length_c   1.000
_cell.angle_alpha   90.00
_cell.angle_beta   90.00
_cell.angle_gamma   90.00
#
_symmetry.space_group_name_H-M   'P 1'
#
loop_
_entity.id
_entity.type
_entity.pdbx_description
1 polymer ?
#
loop_
_entity_poly.entity_id
_entity_poly.type
_entity_poly.pdbx_seq_one_letter_code
_entity_poly.pdbx_strand_id
1 'polypeptide(L)'
;MRCGRPQLRFEVGAKPASSLQKGAVSPAAAAIPAAQVQTARAAPTIVRPGWDNVPAPAEPTYRSNVNVKHTFDNFVEGKSNQLARAAARQVADNPGGAYNPLFLYGGTGLGKTHLLHAVGNGIVARKPNAKVVYMHSERFRSGHG
;
A
#
# COMPACT_ATOMS: atom_id res chain seq x y z
N MET A 1 -5.29 -53.10 6.63
CA MET A 1 -5.33 -51.64 6.89
C MET A 1 -5.16 -50.91 5.55
N ARG A 2 -6.26 -50.52 4.89
CA ARG A 2 -6.21 -49.80 3.60
C ARG A 2 -6.32 -48.30 3.88
N CYS A 3 -5.22 -47.58 3.71
CA CYS A 3 -5.19 -46.12 3.83
C CYS A 3 -5.68 -45.52 2.49
N GLY A 4 -6.96 -45.14 2.43
CA GLY A 4 -7.54 -44.46 1.27
C GLY A 4 -7.08 -43.01 1.24
N ARG A 5 -6.33 -42.61 0.21
CA ARG A 5 -6.05 -41.18 -0.04
C ARG A 5 -7.35 -40.47 -0.43
N PRO A 6 -7.69 -39.33 0.17
CA PRO A 6 -8.80 -38.50 -0.30
C PRO A 6 -8.41 -37.86 -1.65
N GLN A 7 -9.19 -38.13 -2.68
CA GLN A 7 -9.12 -37.45 -3.98
C GLN A 7 -9.84 -36.09 -3.85
N LEU A 8 -9.09 -34.99 -3.82
CA LEU A 8 -9.67 -33.66 -3.94
C LEU A 8 -9.86 -33.35 -5.44
N ARG A 9 -11.12 -33.24 -5.88
CA ARG A 9 -11.47 -32.72 -7.22
C ARG A 9 -11.56 -31.19 -7.15
N PHE A 10 -10.76 -30.51 -7.96
CA PHE A 10 -10.87 -29.07 -8.17
C PHE A 10 -11.67 -28.83 -9.46
N GLU A 11 -12.91 -28.35 -9.34
CA GLU A 11 -13.66 -27.82 -10.49
C GLU A 11 -13.28 -26.36 -10.72
N VAL A 12 -12.70 -26.06 -11.88
CA VAL A 12 -12.49 -24.69 -12.35
C VAL A 12 -13.71 -24.28 -13.17
N GLY A 13 -14.64 -23.58 -12.51
CA GLY A 13 -15.80 -22.99 -13.17
C GLY A 13 -15.39 -21.80 -14.04
N ALA A 14 -15.28 -22.00 -15.35
CA ALA A 14 -15.30 -20.92 -16.32
C ALA A 14 -16.75 -20.43 -16.48
N LYS A 15 -17.08 -19.27 -15.91
CA LYS A 15 -18.36 -18.60 -16.22
C LYS A 15 -18.24 -17.91 -17.60
N PRO A 16 -19.20 -18.13 -18.50
CA PRO A 16 -19.14 -17.60 -19.87
C PRO A 16 -19.34 -16.09 -19.90
N ALA A 17 -18.66 -15.45 -20.86
CA ALA A 17 -18.86 -14.07 -21.25
C ALA A 17 -20.32 -13.85 -21.70
N SER A 18 -21.01 -12.91 -21.06
CA SER A 18 -22.31 -12.42 -21.52
C SER A 18 -22.11 -11.16 -22.36
N SER A 19 -22.84 -11.15 -23.47
CA SER A 19 -22.75 -10.32 -24.65
C SER A 19 -23.24 -8.89 -24.49
N LEU A 20 -22.53 -7.99 -25.20
CA LEU A 20 -22.97 -6.74 -25.83
C LEU A 20 -24.48 -6.42 -25.79
N GLN A 21 -24.82 -5.25 -25.25
CA GLN A 21 -25.95 -4.45 -25.72
C GLN A 21 -25.46 -3.06 -26.13
N LYS A 22 -25.54 -2.79 -27.45
CA LYS A 22 -25.44 -1.46 -28.05
C LYS A 22 -26.79 -0.75 -27.86
N GLY A 23 -26.76 0.45 -27.29
CA GLY A 23 -27.84 1.43 -27.37
C GLY A 23 -27.22 2.79 -27.59
N ALA A 24 -27.31 3.30 -28.82
CA ALA A 24 -26.85 4.61 -29.22
C ALA A 24 -27.92 5.66 -28.89
N VAL A 25 -27.54 6.75 -28.21
CA VAL A 25 -28.15 8.08 -28.37
C VAL A 25 -27.09 9.16 -28.11
N SER A 26 -27.12 10.17 -28.98
CA SER A 26 -26.22 11.32 -29.13
C SER A 26 -26.44 12.42 -28.06
N PRO A 27 -25.63 13.51 -28.04
CA PRO A 27 -25.18 14.18 -26.83
C PRO A 27 -26.12 15.28 -26.35
N ALA A 28 -26.27 15.41 -25.02
CA ALA A 28 -26.91 16.56 -24.40
C ALA A 28 -26.02 17.08 -23.28
N ALA A 29 -25.50 18.28 -23.49
CA ALA A 29 -24.90 19.11 -22.47
C ALA A 29 -25.90 19.29 -21.31
N ALA A 30 -25.48 18.93 -20.09
CA ALA A 30 -26.17 19.34 -18.87
C ALA A 30 -25.16 19.37 -17.72
N ALA A 31 -24.83 20.60 -17.34
CA ALA A 31 -24.29 21.08 -16.08
C ALA A 31 -24.03 20.06 -14.96
N ILE A 32 -22.79 20.07 -14.46
CA ILE A 32 -22.43 19.59 -13.13
C ILE A 32 -23.20 20.45 -12.11
N PRO A 33 -24.09 19.90 -11.26
CA PRO A 33 -24.55 20.65 -10.10
C PRO A 33 -23.46 20.59 -9.02
N ALA A 34 -23.00 21.77 -8.61
CA ALA A 34 -22.12 21.97 -7.48
C ALA A 34 -22.81 21.50 -6.17
N ALA A 35 -22.49 20.30 -5.72
CA ALA A 35 -22.94 19.76 -4.45
C ALA A 35 -22.06 20.29 -3.30
N GLN A 36 -22.45 21.47 -2.84
CA GLN A 36 -22.52 21.96 -1.46
C GLN A 36 -21.44 21.53 -0.45
N VAL A 37 -20.62 22.53 -0.12
CA VAL A 37 -19.72 22.65 1.04
C VAL A 37 -20.45 22.28 2.33
N GLN A 38 -20.01 21.21 3.00
CA GLN A 38 -20.46 20.89 4.35
C GLN A 38 -19.64 21.67 5.39
N THR A 39 -20.38 22.45 6.17
CA THR A 39 -19.97 23.34 7.24
C THR A 39 -19.14 22.62 8.31
N ALA A 40 -18.03 23.23 8.69
CA ALA A 40 -17.12 22.77 9.73
C ALA A 40 -17.84 22.56 11.08
N ARG A 41 -17.77 21.34 11.61
CA ARG A 41 -18.15 21.02 12.99
C ARG A 41 -16.88 21.08 13.82
N ALA A 42 -16.76 22.10 14.67
CA ALA A 42 -15.66 22.28 15.59
C ALA A 42 -15.53 21.06 16.53
N ALA A 43 -14.40 20.36 16.45
CA ALA A 43 -14.02 19.36 17.43
C ALA A 43 -13.51 20.06 18.70
N PRO A 44 -13.86 19.59 19.92
CA PRO A 44 -13.36 20.18 21.15
C PRO A 44 -11.84 19.96 21.27
N THR A 45 -11.10 21.05 21.41
CA THR A 45 -9.66 21.04 21.70
C THR A 45 -9.43 20.51 23.10
N ILE A 46 -9.14 19.21 23.21
CA ILE A 46 -8.51 18.65 24.41
C ILE A 46 -7.07 19.17 24.41
N VAL A 47 -6.80 20.15 25.26
CA VAL A 47 -5.45 20.62 25.57
C VAL A 47 -4.74 19.48 26.29
N ARG A 48 -3.94 18.72 25.54
CA ARG A 48 -3.06 17.69 26.11
C ARG A 48 -1.87 18.42 26.75
N PRO A 49 -1.50 18.13 28.00
CA PRO A 49 -0.34 18.76 28.62
C PRO A 49 0.95 18.34 27.91
N GLY A 50 1.53 19.29 27.18
CA GLY A 50 2.95 19.65 27.17
C GLY A 50 3.99 18.59 26.76
N TRP A 51 4.42 18.65 25.50
CA TRP A 51 5.79 18.31 25.09
C TRP A 51 6.51 19.49 24.38
N ASP A 52 5.90 20.67 24.34
CA ASP A 52 6.34 21.80 23.52
C ASP A 52 7.57 22.57 24.03
N ASN A 53 8.37 21.99 24.93
CA ASN A 53 9.58 22.63 25.45
C ASN A 53 10.77 21.67 25.64
N VAL A 54 10.90 20.70 24.74
CA VAL A 54 12.18 20.01 24.56
C VAL A 54 12.87 20.69 23.37
N PRO A 55 14.04 21.34 23.53
CA PRO A 55 14.81 21.79 22.38
C PRO A 55 15.04 20.55 21.51
N ALA A 56 14.54 20.60 20.27
CA ALA A 56 14.58 19.47 19.36
C ALA A 56 16.03 18.95 19.32
N PRO A 57 16.29 17.71 19.79
CA PRO A 57 17.61 17.12 19.60
C PRO A 57 17.88 17.16 18.10
N ALA A 58 19.05 17.66 17.71
CA ALA A 58 19.47 17.84 16.32
C ALA A 58 18.86 16.73 15.45
N GLU A 59 17.97 17.11 14.51
CA GLU A 59 17.14 16.19 13.71
C GLU A 59 17.96 14.92 13.44
N PRO A 60 17.67 13.78 14.12
CA PRO A 60 18.48 12.60 13.92
C PRO A 60 18.39 12.33 12.43
N THR A 61 19.52 12.43 11.71
CA THR A 61 19.56 12.26 10.26
C THR A 61 18.87 10.94 9.98
N TYR A 62 17.61 11.04 9.57
CA TYR A 62 16.71 9.93 9.60
C TYR A 62 17.06 9.09 8.38
N ARG A 63 18.06 8.22 8.54
CA ARG A 63 18.48 7.32 7.48
C ARG A 63 17.37 6.29 7.36
N SER A 64 16.45 6.56 6.44
CA SER A 64 15.52 5.56 5.94
C SER A 64 16.38 4.34 5.57
N ASN A 65 16.33 3.29 6.38
CA ASN A 65 17.17 2.09 6.23
C ASN A 65 16.70 1.22 5.05
N VAL A 66 16.26 1.88 3.97
CA VAL A 66 15.76 1.31 2.74
C VAL A 66 16.92 1.17 1.76
N ASN A 67 17.02 0.01 1.13
CA ASN A 67 18.04 -0.23 0.13
C ASN A 67 17.62 0.43 -1.19
N VAL A 68 18.35 1.46 -1.62
CA VAL A 68 18.10 2.23 -2.85
C VAL A 68 18.13 1.38 -4.13
N LYS A 69 18.76 0.19 -4.10
CA LYS A 69 18.81 -0.73 -5.25
C LYS A 69 17.47 -1.42 -5.53
N HIS A 70 16.58 -1.48 -4.54
CA HIS A 70 15.27 -2.12 -4.67
C HIS A 70 14.23 -1.07 -5.05
N THR A 71 14.09 -0.81 -6.34
CA THR A 71 13.05 0.09 -6.89
C THR A 71 11.98 -0.71 -7.63
N PHE A 72 10.84 -0.07 -7.93
CA PHE A 72 9.80 -0.70 -8.73
C PHE A 72 10.23 -0.99 -10.17
N ASP A 73 11.20 -0.23 -10.69
CA ASP A 73 11.69 -0.35 -12.06
C ASP A 73 12.59 -1.57 -12.25
N ASN A 74 13.40 -1.91 -11.23
CA ASN A 74 14.24 -3.11 -11.22
C ASN A 74 13.49 -4.37 -10.70
N PHE A 75 12.16 -4.29 -10.54
CA PHE A 75 11.35 -5.42 -10.10
C PHE A 75 10.76 -6.14 -11.31
N VAL A 76 11.06 -7.43 -11.45
CA VAL A 76 10.53 -8.26 -12.54
C VAL A 76 9.07 -8.63 -12.25
N GLU A 77 8.15 -8.11 -13.05
CA GLU A 77 6.72 -8.45 -12.97
C GLU A 77 6.40 -9.76 -13.71
N GLY A 78 5.51 -10.55 -13.13
CA GLY A 78 4.87 -11.71 -13.73
C GLY A 78 3.46 -11.91 -13.15
N LYS A 79 2.70 -12.85 -13.72
CA LYS A 79 1.29 -13.09 -13.34
C LYS A 79 1.08 -13.34 -11.84
N SER A 80 2.05 -13.97 -11.18
CA SER A 80 1.96 -14.30 -9.75
C SER A 80 2.26 -13.13 -8.80
N ASN A 81 2.95 -12.08 -9.25
CA ASN A 81 3.35 -10.96 -8.38
C ASN A 81 2.73 -9.61 -8.82
N GLN A 82 2.01 -9.59 -9.93
CA GLN A 82 1.34 -8.41 -10.48
C GLN A 82 0.44 -7.71 -9.44
N LEU A 83 -0.40 -8.46 -8.73
CA LEU A 83 -1.28 -7.89 -7.71
C LEU A 83 -0.50 -7.23 -6.56
N ALA A 84 0.53 -7.91 -6.07
CA ALA A 84 1.41 -7.40 -5.00
C ALA A 84 2.15 -6.13 -5.44
N ARG A 85 2.66 -6.11 -6.68
CA ARG A 85 3.34 -4.96 -7.27
C ARG A 85 2.39 -3.76 -7.40
N ALA A 86 1.18 -3.99 -7.92
CA ALA A 86 0.17 -2.94 -8.09
C ALA A 86 -0.26 -2.33 -6.74
N ALA A 87 -0.53 -3.18 -5.74
CA ALA A 87 -0.87 -2.73 -4.40
C ALA A 87 0.28 -1.93 -3.75
N ALA A 88 1.52 -2.43 -3.86
CA ALA A 88 2.70 -1.73 -3.38
C ALA A 88 2.89 -0.37 -4.06
N ARG A 89 2.69 -0.28 -5.38
CA ARG A 89 2.78 0.98 -6.12
C ARG A 89 1.73 1.98 -5.65
N GLN A 90 0.49 1.54 -5.43
CA GLN A 90 -0.59 2.41 -4.96
C GLN A 90 -0.27 3.02 -3.59
N VAL A 91 0.30 2.23 -2.68
CA VAL A 91 0.72 2.70 -1.35
C VAL A 91 1.91 3.65 -1.43
N ALA A 92 2.84 3.42 -2.36
CA ALA A 92 3.96 4.33 -2.59
C ALA A 92 3.52 5.69 -3.15
N ASP A 93 2.50 5.68 -4.02
CA ASP A 93 1.97 6.87 -4.66
C ASP A 93 1.10 7.69 -3.70
N ASN A 94 0.29 7.03 -2.87
CA ASN A 94 -0.58 7.66 -1.87
C ASN A 94 -0.36 7.08 -0.47
N PRO A 95 0.77 7.41 0.20
CA PRO A 95 1.06 6.89 1.53
C PRO A 95 0.03 7.41 2.54
N GLY A 96 -0.56 6.49 3.31
CA GLY A 96 -1.61 6.79 4.28
C GLY A 96 -3.04 6.86 3.71
N GLY A 97 -3.19 6.68 2.40
CA GLY A 97 -4.49 6.59 1.73
C GLY A 97 -5.03 5.17 1.66
N ALA A 98 -5.44 4.75 0.46
CA ALA A 98 -5.94 3.39 0.22
C ALA A 98 -4.86 2.32 0.50
N TYR A 99 -5.30 1.16 1.02
CA TYR A 99 -4.45 -0.01 1.33
C TYR A 99 -3.48 0.16 2.51
N ASN A 100 -3.90 0.87 3.56
CA ASN A 100 -3.23 0.86 4.86
C ASN A 100 -4.02 0.01 5.88
N PRO A 101 -3.45 -1.07 6.44
CA PRO A 101 -2.09 -1.58 6.21
C PRO A 101 -1.95 -2.44 4.94
N LEU A 102 -0.77 -2.37 4.31
CA LEU A 102 -0.38 -3.27 3.22
C LEU A 102 0.34 -4.49 3.78
N PHE A 103 -0.20 -5.69 3.52
CA PHE A 103 0.40 -6.94 3.94
C PHE A 103 0.78 -7.81 2.73
N LEU A 104 2.08 -8.10 2.59
CA LEU A 104 2.63 -8.93 1.52
C LEU A 104 2.96 -10.33 2.04
N TYR A 105 2.28 -11.35 1.50
CA TYR A 105 2.51 -12.75 1.85
C TYR A 105 2.75 -13.60 0.59
N GLY A 106 3.40 -14.75 0.76
CA GLY A 106 3.72 -15.67 -0.33
C GLY A 106 5.05 -16.41 -0.12
N GLY A 107 5.36 -17.35 -1.02
CA GLY A 107 6.60 -18.12 -1.00
C GLY A 107 7.89 -17.29 -1.09
N THR A 108 9.03 -17.95 -0.96
CA THR A 108 10.35 -17.32 -1.18
C THR A 108 10.51 -16.93 -2.65
N GLY A 109 11.37 -15.94 -2.95
CA GLY A 109 11.64 -15.53 -4.33
C GLY A 109 10.56 -14.67 -5.02
N LEU A 110 9.37 -14.48 -4.42
CA LEU A 110 8.33 -13.60 -4.98
C LEU A 110 8.59 -12.09 -4.79
N GLY A 111 9.70 -11.75 -4.12
CA GLY A 111 10.18 -10.39 -4.00
C GLY A 111 9.45 -9.52 -2.97
N LYS A 112 8.89 -10.11 -1.91
CA LYS A 112 8.27 -9.37 -0.78
C LYS A 112 9.19 -8.29 -0.21
N THR A 113 10.44 -8.65 0.09
CA THR A 113 11.45 -7.72 0.62
C THR A 113 11.79 -6.62 -0.40
N HIS A 114 11.90 -6.98 -1.68
CA HIS A 114 12.15 -6.02 -2.76
C HIS A 114 11.00 -5.01 -2.87
N LEU A 115 9.76 -5.48 -2.91
CA LEU A 115 8.58 -4.63 -2.97
C LEU A 115 8.50 -3.70 -1.76
N LEU A 116 8.80 -4.20 -0.56
CA LEU A 116 8.76 -3.40 0.66
C LEU A 116 9.78 -2.24 0.60
N HIS A 117 11.01 -2.49 0.15
CA HIS A 117 11.98 -1.42 -0.08
C HIS A 117 11.58 -0.50 -1.23
N ALA A 118 10.99 -1.03 -2.30
CA ALA A 118 10.53 -0.24 -3.44
C ALA A 118 9.43 0.76 -3.04
N VAL A 119 8.52 0.35 -2.15
CA VAL A 119 7.52 1.26 -1.56
C VAL A 119 8.21 2.41 -0.83
N GLY A 120 9.17 2.10 0.06
CA GLY A 120 9.90 3.11 0.80
C GLY A 120 10.66 4.08 -0.10
N ASN A 121 11.39 3.56 -1.09
CA ASN A 121 12.11 4.37 -2.07
C ASN A 121 11.15 5.25 -2.90
N GLY A 122 9.99 4.71 -3.30
CA GLY A 122 8.97 5.46 -4.03
C GLY A 122 8.38 6.61 -3.21
N ILE A 123 8.17 6.41 -1.91
CA ILE A 123 7.68 7.45 -1.00
C ILE A 123 8.73 8.55 -0.84
N VAL A 124 9.99 8.19 -0.58
CA VAL A 124 11.10 9.16 -0.42
C VAL A 124 11.32 9.97 -1.70
N ALA A 125 11.25 9.32 -2.86
CA ALA A 125 11.43 9.99 -4.16
C ALA A 125 10.33 11.03 -4.45
N ARG A 126 9.08 10.78 -4.02
CA ARG A 126 7.94 11.69 -4.24
C ARG A 126 7.82 12.75 -3.14
N LYS A 127 8.12 12.37 -1.90
CA LYS A 127 8.00 13.22 -0.70
C LYS A 127 9.33 13.17 0.06
N PRO A 128 10.29 14.07 -0.25
CA PRO A 128 11.60 14.08 0.41
C PRO A 128 11.52 14.35 1.91
N ASN A 129 10.45 15.01 2.36
CA ASN A 129 10.20 15.30 3.78
C ASN A 129 9.51 14.13 4.52
N ALA A 130 9.20 13.02 3.86
CA ALA A 130 8.55 11.88 4.50
C ALA A 130 9.56 11.05 5.31
N LYS A 131 9.19 10.70 6.56
CA LYS A 131 9.98 9.84 7.43
C LYS A 131 9.62 8.37 7.16
N VAL A 132 10.54 7.60 6.57
CA VAL A 132 10.31 6.21 6.13
C VAL A 132 11.21 5.21 6.86
N VAL A 133 10.64 4.42 7.78
CA VAL A 133 11.39 3.41 8.57
C VAL A 133 11.25 2.02 7.99
N TYR A 134 12.39 1.41 7.69
CA TYR A 134 12.48 -0.03 7.48
C TYR A 134 13.09 -0.70 8.70
N MET A 135 12.39 -1.71 9.22
CA MET A 135 12.86 -2.54 10.32
C MET A 135 12.46 -4.00 10.13
N HIS A 136 13.32 -4.90 10.63
CA HIS A 136 13.03 -6.32 10.73
C HIS A 136 12.22 -6.60 12.00
N SER A 137 11.35 -7.62 11.97
CA SER A 137 10.51 -8.00 13.11
C SER A 137 11.30 -8.37 14.37
N GLU A 138 12.53 -8.89 14.23
CA GLU A 138 13.45 -9.14 15.35
C GLU A 138 13.77 -7.87 16.13
N ARG A 139 14.08 -6.78 15.41
CA ARG A 139 14.43 -5.47 16.00
C ARG A 139 13.23 -4.84 16.70
N PHE A 140 12.03 -5.05 16.17
CA PHE A 140 10.80 -4.60 16.81
C PHE A 140 10.57 -5.29 18.17
N ARG A 141 10.85 -6.61 18.26
CA ARG A 141 10.67 -7.39 19.49
C ARG A 141 11.69 -7.05 20.57
N SER A 142 12.94 -6.81 20.20
CA SER A 142 14.01 -6.61 21.18
C SER A 142 14.02 -5.24 21.85
N GLY A 143 13.36 -4.21 21.32
CA GLY A 143 13.24 -2.90 21.99
C GLY A 143 14.56 -2.16 22.31
N HIS A 144 15.70 -2.64 21.82
CA HIS A 144 17.01 -2.02 22.01
C HIS A 144 17.34 -1.21 20.75
N GLY A 145 17.12 0.10 20.82
CA GLY A 145 17.47 1.12 19.83
C GLY A 145 18.69 1.91 20.27
#